data_AF-A0A7V5WHT5-F1
#
_entry.id   AF-A0A7V5WHT5-F1
#
_cell.length_a   1.000
_cell.length_b   1.000
_cell.length_c   1.000
_cell.angle_alpha   90.00
_cell.angle_beta   90.00
_cell.angle_gamma   90.00
#
_symmetry.space_group_name_H-M   'P 1'
#
loop_
_entity.id
_entity.type
_entity.pdbx_description
1 polymer ?
#
loop_
_entity_poly.entity_id
_entity_poly.type
_entity_poly.pdbx_seq_one_letter_code
_entity_poly.pdbx_strand_id
1 'polypeptide(L)'
;MKTKSQIFADAVFPRVQEVAQTQEARKYKTLCKKAGSLVRNSGLMQTIAFFKARGQRQSEAHHLTLYDHLQSELRHLQVLPNNTELIDHVRQAHLPAYMHLTRETLGLLNWHKRLVETLIAGDADHEEDVQ
;
A
#
# COMPACT_ATOMS: atom_id res chain seq x y z
N MET A 1 -13.29 18.53 13.74
CA MET A 1 -12.16 17.57 13.86
C MET A 1 -12.42 16.42 12.90
N LYS A 2 -11.47 16.06 12.02
CA LYS A 2 -11.61 14.88 11.14
C LYS A 2 -11.38 13.61 11.95
N THR A 3 -12.12 12.55 11.64
CA THR A 3 -11.88 11.22 12.22
C THR A 3 -10.65 10.58 11.58
N LYS A 4 -10.03 9.61 12.26
CA LYS A 4 -8.91 8.84 11.70
C LYS A 4 -9.28 8.16 10.37
N SER A 5 -10.52 7.69 10.27
CA SER A 5 -11.04 7.08 9.06
C SER A 5 -11.11 8.09 7.90
N GLN A 6 -11.57 9.32 8.16
CA GLN A 6 -11.56 10.40 7.16
C GLN A 6 -10.14 10.78 6.75
N ILE A 7 -9.21 10.88 7.70
CA ILE A 7 -7.80 11.19 7.43
C ILE A 7 -7.18 10.15 6.48
N PHE A 8 -7.42 8.86 6.73
CA PHE A 8 -6.93 7.80 5.82
C PHE A 8 -7.59 7.84 4.45
N ALA A 9 -8.90 8.07 4.38
CA ALA A 9 -9.60 8.20 3.10
C ALA A 9 -9.02 9.34 2.26
N ASP A 10 -8.84 10.52 2.87
CA ASP A 10 -8.26 11.69 2.22
C ASP A 10 -6.84 11.44 1.72
N ALA A 11 -6.04 10.68 2.49
CA ALA A 11 -4.68 10.31 2.10
C ALA A 11 -4.64 9.32 0.92
N VAL A 12 -5.52 8.31 0.92
CA VAL A 12 -5.47 7.20 -0.05
C VAL A 12 -6.19 7.53 -1.36
N PHE A 13 -7.31 8.26 -1.30
CA PHE A 13 -8.18 8.51 -2.45
C PHE A 13 -7.47 9.04 -3.71
N PRO A 14 -6.67 10.13 -3.67
CA PRO A 14 -6.07 10.68 -4.89
C PRO A 14 -5.13 9.68 -5.58
N ARG A 15 -4.41 8.87 -4.81
CA ARG A 15 -3.47 7.85 -5.31
C ARG A 15 -4.17 6.69 -6.00
N VAL A 16 -5.26 6.20 -5.40
CA VAL A 16 -6.06 5.12 -6.02
C VAL A 16 -6.77 5.64 -7.27
N GLN A 17 -7.25 6.89 -7.24
CA GLN A 17 -7.88 7.53 -8.40
C GLN A 17 -6.92 7.64 -9.58
N GLU A 18 -5.65 8.01 -9.33
CA GLU A 18 -4.60 8.04 -10.35
C GLU A 18 -4.33 6.65 -10.93
N VAL A 19 -4.09 5.65 -10.07
CA VAL A 19 -3.81 4.27 -10.51
C VAL A 19 -4.97 3.65 -11.29
N ALA A 20 -6.21 3.99 -10.96
CA ALA A 20 -7.39 3.50 -11.66
C ALA A 20 -7.41 3.85 -13.16
N GLN A 21 -6.65 4.88 -13.58
CA GLN A 21 -6.51 5.30 -14.98
C GLN A 21 -5.33 4.64 -15.71
N THR A 22 -4.59 3.75 -15.03
CA THR A 22 -3.37 3.12 -15.57
C THR A 22 -3.63 1.68 -16.02
N GLN A 23 -2.75 1.16 -16.88
CA GLN A 23 -2.78 -0.25 -17.29
C GLN A 23 -2.50 -1.25 -16.15
N GLU A 24 -1.90 -0.77 -15.04
CA GLU A 24 -1.57 -1.60 -13.88
C GLU A 24 -2.74 -1.71 -12.87
N ALA A 25 -3.86 -1.03 -13.12
CA ALA A 25 -4.99 -0.92 -12.19
C ALA A 25 -5.46 -2.26 -11.62
N ARG A 26 -5.64 -3.27 -12.48
CA ARG A 26 -6.12 -4.60 -12.07
C ARG A 26 -5.13 -5.34 -11.19
N LYS A 27 -3.83 -5.28 -11.52
CA LYS A 27 -2.76 -5.91 -10.73
C LYS A 27 -2.59 -5.21 -9.39
N TYR A 28 -2.63 -3.88 -9.38
CA TYR A 28 -2.64 -3.07 -8.17
C TYR A 28 -3.81 -3.42 -7.26
N LYS A 29 -5.03 -3.56 -7.81
CA LYS A 29 -6.22 -4.01 -7.06
C LYS A 29 -6.00 -5.38 -6.42
N THR A 30 -5.53 -6.37 -7.18
CA THR A 30 -5.22 -7.71 -6.67
C THR A 30 -4.21 -7.64 -5.52
N LEU A 31 -3.17 -6.81 -5.65
CA LEU A 31 -2.17 -6.61 -4.61
C LEU A 31 -2.79 -5.98 -3.35
N CYS A 32 -3.56 -4.90 -3.47
CA CYS A 32 -4.20 -4.23 -2.34
C CYS A 32 -5.15 -5.15 -1.55
N LYS A 33 -5.86 -6.06 -2.23
CA LYS A 33 -6.71 -7.08 -1.58
C LYS A 33 -5.89 -8.03 -0.68
N LYS A 34 -4.65 -8.33 -1.06
CA LYS A 34 -3.74 -9.27 -0.37
C LYS A 34 -2.77 -8.57 0.60
N ALA A 35 -2.47 -7.29 0.40
CA ALA A 35 -1.44 -6.55 1.16
C ALA A 35 -1.68 -6.55 2.68
N GLY A 36 -2.93 -6.37 3.12
CA GLY A 36 -3.26 -6.37 4.54
C GLY A 36 -3.00 -7.72 5.23
N SER A 37 -3.20 -8.84 4.54
CA SER A 37 -2.88 -10.17 5.09
C SER A 37 -1.37 -10.43 5.09
N LEU A 38 -0.63 -9.97 4.08
CA LEU A 38 0.84 -10.03 4.08
C LEU A 38 1.43 -9.37 5.32
N VAL A 39 0.97 -8.15 5.68
CA VAL A 39 1.45 -7.46 6.88
C VAL A 39 1.12 -8.24 8.16
N ARG A 40 -0.08 -8.83 8.26
CA ARG A 40 -0.47 -9.61 9.46
C ARG A 40 0.28 -10.92 9.60
N ASN A 41 0.58 -11.59 8.49
CA ASN A 41 1.18 -12.93 8.50
C ASN A 41 2.71 -12.89 8.52
N SER A 42 3.33 -11.96 7.79
CA SER A 42 4.77 -11.86 7.61
C SER A 42 5.40 -10.64 8.30
N GLY A 43 4.57 -9.74 8.83
CA GLY A 43 5.01 -8.49 9.43
C GLY A 43 5.22 -7.38 8.41
N LEU A 44 5.31 -6.14 8.92
CA LEU A 44 5.48 -4.95 8.09
C LEU A 44 6.81 -4.96 7.34
N MET A 45 7.92 -5.28 8.03
CA MET A 45 9.27 -5.22 7.46
C MET A 45 9.43 -6.16 6.25
N GLN A 46 8.95 -7.39 6.35
CA GLN A 46 9.04 -8.34 5.23
C GLN A 46 8.13 -7.90 4.07
N THR A 47 6.94 -7.39 4.37
CA THR A 47 5.98 -6.96 3.34
C THR A 47 6.51 -5.80 2.50
N ILE A 48 7.05 -4.75 3.13
CA ILE A 48 7.61 -3.60 2.39
C ILE A 48 8.87 -3.97 1.60
N ALA A 49 9.70 -4.88 2.14
CA ALA A 49 10.87 -5.38 1.43
C ALA A 49 10.47 -6.18 0.19
N PHE A 50 9.42 -7.02 0.32
CA PHE A 50 8.82 -7.75 -0.79
C PHE A 50 8.29 -6.80 -1.88
N PHE A 51 7.55 -5.75 -1.51
CA PHE A 51 7.05 -4.77 -2.48
C PHE A 51 8.19 -4.08 -3.25
N LYS A 52 9.21 -3.60 -2.53
CA LYS A 52 10.36 -2.93 -3.13
C LYS A 52 11.15 -3.86 -4.06
N ALA A 53 11.33 -5.13 -3.68
CA ALA A 53 12.05 -6.12 -4.49
C ALA A 53 11.28 -6.53 -5.75
N ARG A 54 9.98 -6.81 -5.63
CA ARG A 54 9.14 -7.21 -6.79
C ARG A 54 8.99 -6.09 -7.80
N GLY A 55 8.78 -4.87 -7.32
CA GLY A 55 8.56 -3.70 -8.16
C GLY A 55 9.76 -3.26 -9.01
N GLN A 56 10.94 -3.88 -8.83
CA GLN A 56 12.08 -3.72 -9.74
C GLN A 56 11.84 -4.35 -11.11
N ARG A 57 10.87 -5.28 -11.22
CA ARG A 57 10.49 -5.91 -12.49
C ARG A 57 9.38 -5.09 -13.14
N GLN A 58 9.56 -4.74 -14.41
CA GLN A 58 8.61 -3.90 -15.14
C GLN A 58 7.17 -4.46 -15.14
N SER A 59 7.02 -5.79 -15.25
CA SER A 59 5.71 -6.47 -15.22
C SER A 59 5.03 -6.45 -13.84
N GLU A 60 5.75 -6.03 -12.80
CA GLU A 60 5.34 -6.02 -11.40
C GLU A 60 5.42 -4.63 -10.75
N ALA A 61 5.52 -3.57 -11.56
CA ALA A 61 5.71 -2.19 -11.11
C ALA A 61 4.67 -1.73 -10.08
N HIS A 62 3.44 -2.26 -10.12
CA HIS A 62 2.38 -2.01 -9.15
C HIS A 62 2.79 -2.31 -7.68
N HIS A 63 3.78 -3.17 -7.43
CA HIS A 63 4.33 -3.38 -6.10
C HIS A 63 5.10 -2.15 -5.61
N LEU A 64 5.92 -1.55 -6.46
CA LEU A 64 6.64 -0.31 -6.13
C LEU A 64 5.66 0.84 -5.98
N THR A 65 4.63 0.91 -6.83
CA THR A 65 3.55 1.90 -6.71
C THR A 65 2.88 1.86 -5.33
N LEU A 66 2.51 0.67 -4.83
CA LEU A 66 1.91 0.55 -3.50
C LEU A 66 2.90 0.92 -2.38
N TYR A 67 4.19 0.56 -2.52
CA TYR A 67 5.24 0.99 -1.58
C TYR A 67 5.36 2.52 -1.52
N ASP A 68 5.41 3.20 -2.67
CA ASP A 68 5.54 4.65 -2.76
C ASP A 68 4.31 5.38 -2.23
N HIS A 69 3.12 4.81 -2.47
CA HIS A 69 1.87 5.29 -1.88
C HIS A 69 1.91 5.24 -0.36
N LEU A 70 2.24 4.09 0.22
CA LEU A 70 2.36 3.93 1.67
C LEU A 70 3.40 4.89 2.26
N GLN A 71 4.56 5.03 1.63
CA GLN A 71 5.60 5.98 2.05
C GLN A 71 5.05 7.41 2.08
N SER A 72 4.36 7.83 1.02
CA SER A 72 3.83 9.19 0.91
C SER A 72 2.65 9.45 1.85
N GLU A 73 1.79 8.46 2.05
CA GLU A 73 0.66 8.52 2.98
C GLU A 73 1.15 8.58 4.43
N LEU A 74 2.10 7.74 4.82
CA LEU A 74 2.68 7.76 6.16
C LEU A 74 3.40 9.08 6.47
N ARG A 75 4.01 9.73 5.47
CA ARG A 75 4.55 11.10 5.60
C ARG A 75 3.44 12.13 5.80
N HIS A 76 2.35 12.02 5.03
CA HIS A 76 1.19 12.90 5.20
C HIS A 76 0.57 12.78 6.60
N LEU A 77 0.57 11.57 7.17
CA LEU A 77 0.11 11.30 8.53
C LEU A 77 1.12 11.69 9.63
N GLN A 78 2.30 12.20 9.26
CA GLN A 78 3.41 12.50 10.17
C GLN A 78 3.91 11.27 10.97
N VAL A 79 3.69 10.07 10.42
CA VAL A 79 4.16 8.79 10.99
C VAL A 79 5.55 8.45 10.47
N LEU A 80 5.83 8.78 9.19
CA LEU A 80 7.15 8.65 8.57
C LEU A 80 7.79 10.03 8.41
N PRO A 81 9.03 10.27 8.86
CA PRO A 81 9.73 11.52 8.60
C PRO A 81 9.97 11.78 7.11
N ASN A 82 9.92 13.05 6.69
CA ASN A 82 10.02 13.42 5.27
C ASN A 82 11.32 12.97 4.59
N ASN A 83 12.44 12.97 5.33
CA ASN A 83 13.77 12.65 4.79
C ASN A 83 14.21 11.22 5.10
N THR A 84 13.25 10.31 5.34
CA THR A 84 13.55 8.91 5.65
C THR A 84 12.78 7.99 4.73
N GLU A 85 13.49 7.01 4.18
CA GLU A 85 12.89 5.91 3.43
C GLU A 85 12.10 5.00 4.37
N LEU A 86 10.90 4.58 3.92
CA LEU A 86 10.01 3.74 4.72
C LEU A 86 10.71 2.46 5.20
N ILE A 87 11.47 1.81 4.32
CA ILE A 87 12.18 0.57 4.65
C ILE A 87 13.23 0.77 5.75
N ASP A 88 13.97 1.88 5.74
CA ASP A 88 14.97 2.17 6.76
C ASP A 88 14.33 2.55 8.08
N HIS A 89 13.24 3.33 8.04
CA HIS A 89 12.49 3.70 9.23
C HIS A 89 11.91 2.47 9.94
N VAL A 90 11.29 1.56 9.19
CA VAL A 90 10.71 0.33 9.74
C VAL A 90 11.79 -0.56 10.37
N ARG A 91 12.96 -0.67 9.72
CA ARG A 91 14.09 -1.48 10.20
C ARG A 91 14.70 -0.94 11.50
N GLN A 92 14.69 0.38 11.68
CA GLN A 92 15.31 1.06 12.84
C GLN A 92 14.32 1.34 13.98
N ALA A 93 13.01 1.18 13.75
CA ALA A 93 11.98 1.48 14.72
C ALA A 93 12.08 0.57 15.96
N HIS A 94 12.08 1.17 17.15
CA HIS A 94 11.88 0.42 18.39
C HIS A 94 10.44 -0.11 18.48
N LEU A 95 10.21 -1.11 19.35
CA LEU A 95 8.95 -1.86 19.40
C LEU A 95 7.67 -0.98 19.45
N PRO A 96 7.53 0.02 20.34
CA PRO A 96 6.36 0.90 20.31
C PRO A 96 6.14 1.64 18.98
N ALA A 97 7.21 2.15 18.36
CA ALA A 97 7.14 2.85 17.08
C ALA A 97 6.78 1.88 15.95
N TYR A 98 7.39 0.70 15.93
CA TYR A 98 7.08 -0.36 14.96
C TYR A 98 5.60 -0.79 15.04
N MET A 99 5.06 -0.97 16.25
CA MET A 99 3.66 -1.33 16.48
C MET A 99 2.69 -0.22 16.08
N HIS A 100 3.05 1.05 16.31
CA HIS A 100 2.28 2.18 15.81
C HIS A 100 2.28 2.20 14.27
N LEU A 101 3.46 2.17 13.66
CA LEU A 101 3.65 2.17 12.21
C LEU A 101 2.90 1.02 11.52
N THR A 102 2.93 -0.18 12.11
CA THR A 102 2.18 -1.34 11.62
C THR A 102 0.66 -1.08 11.63
N ARG A 103 0.13 -0.47 12.71
CA ARG A 103 -1.30 -0.14 12.80
C ARG A 103 -1.72 0.93 11.80
N GLU A 104 -0.91 1.96 11.59
CA GLU A 104 -1.18 3.00 10.58
C GLU A 104 -1.16 2.42 9.17
N THR A 105 -0.14 1.63 8.83
CA THR A 105 -0.06 0.94 7.54
C THR A 105 -1.26 0.02 7.28
N LEU A 106 -1.69 -0.77 8.28
CA LEU A 106 -2.89 -1.60 8.15
C LEU A 106 -4.17 -0.78 7.91
N GLY A 107 -4.27 0.39 8.54
CA GLY A 107 -5.38 1.33 8.34
C GLY A 107 -5.42 1.89 6.92
N LEU A 108 -4.28 2.30 6.39
CA LEU A 108 -4.12 2.76 5.01
C LEU A 108 -4.44 1.63 4.02
N LEU A 109 -3.86 0.45 4.21
CA LEU A 109 -4.11 -0.72 3.35
C LEU A 109 -5.59 -1.13 3.31
N ASN A 110 -6.31 -0.98 4.42
CA ASN A 110 -7.75 -1.21 4.45
C ASN A 110 -8.53 -0.20 3.58
N TRP A 111 -8.11 1.07 3.56
CA TRP A 111 -8.69 2.07 2.67
C TRP A 111 -8.30 1.86 1.21
N HIS A 112 -7.05 1.46 0.92
CA HIS A 112 -6.64 1.03 -0.42
C HIS A 112 -7.56 -0.07 -0.91
N LYS A 113 -7.74 -1.15 -0.14
CA LYS A 113 -8.66 -2.25 -0.47
C LYS A 113 -10.06 -1.76 -0.83
N ARG A 114 -10.69 -0.95 0.03
CA ARG A 114 -12.06 -0.44 -0.19
C ARG A 114 -12.17 0.39 -1.47
N LEU A 115 -11.17 1.25 -1.73
CA LEU A 115 -11.19 2.14 -2.88
C LEU A 115 -10.89 1.42 -4.18
N VAL A 116 -9.95 0.46 -4.22
CA VAL A 116 -9.72 -0.34 -5.43
C VAL A 116 -10.91 -1.25 -5.75
N GLU A 117 -11.64 -1.73 -4.73
CA GLU A 117 -12.89 -2.48 -4.93
C GLU A 117 -14.00 -1.61 -5.55
N THR A 118 -13.98 -0.30 -5.29
CA THR A 118 -15.00 0.64 -5.77
C THR A 118 -14.64 1.26 -7.13
N LEU A 119 -13.36 1.61 -7.34
CA LEU A 119 -12.91 2.43 -8.47
C LEU A 119 -12.35 1.61 -9.64
N ILE A 120 -11.99 0.34 -9.43
CA ILE A 120 -11.32 -0.49 -10.44
C ILE A 120 -12.19 -1.72 -10.75
N ALA A 121 -12.68 -1.80 -11.99
CA ALA A 121 -13.47 -2.92 -12.47
C ALA A 121 -12.60 -4.13 -12.85
N GLY A 122 -13.10 -5.34 -12.55
CA GLY A 122 -12.39 -6.61 -12.79
C GLY A 122 -11.23 -6.87 -11.83
N ASP A 123 -10.68 -8.08 -11.87
CA ASP A 123 -9.49 -8.50 -11.13
C ASP A 123 -8.47 -9.05 -12.15
N ALA A 124 -7.16 -8.95 -11.86
CA ALA A 124 -6.12 -9.46 -12.78
C ALA A 124 -6.10 -10.99 -12.90
N ASP A 125 -6.70 -11.70 -11.94
CA ASP A 125 -6.68 -13.16 -11.85
C ASP A 125 -7.62 -13.83 -12.91
N HIS A 126 -8.26 -13.06 -13.81
CA HIS A 126 -9.19 -13.56 -14.84
C HIS A 126 -8.63 -13.58 -16.28
N GLU A 127 -7.36 -13.23 -16.49
CA GLU A 127 -6.76 -13.17 -17.85
C GLU A 127 -5.80 -14.32 -18.20
N GLU A 128 -5.59 -15.31 -17.31
CA GLU A 128 -4.66 -16.44 -17.57
C GLU A 128 -5.28 -17.65 -18.31
N ASP A 129 -6.58 -17.68 -18.58
CA ASP A 129 -7.27 -18.85 -19.19
C ASP A 129 -7.57 -18.73 -20.70
N VAL A 130 -6.97 -17.79 -21.43
CA VAL A 130 -7.09 -17.71 -22.90
C VAL A 130 -5.75 -17.45 -23.57
N GLN A 131 -4.96 -18.51 -23.74
CA GLN A 131 -3.98 -18.64 -24.83
C GLN A 131 -3.97 -20.07 -25.36
#